data_AF-A0AAW5FMN3-F1
#
_entry.id   AF-A0AAW5FMN3-F1
#
_cell.length_a   1.000
_cell.length_b   1.000
_cell.length_c   1.000
_cell.angle_alpha   90.00
_cell.angle_beta   90.00
_cell.angle_gamma   90.00
#
_symmetry.space_group_name_H-M   'P 1'
#
loop_
_entity.id
_entity.type
_entity.pdbx_description
1 polymer ?
#
loop_
_entity_poly.entity_id
_entity_poly.type
_entity_poly.pdbx_seq_one_letter_code
_entity_poly.pdbx_strand_id
1 'polypeptide(L)'
;MNFQVTVLKILVSYPDGFAAMADLKRDMAILATSGRDWADRTKRLAARVPELDIFSQGLVARESGGWKITVEGRRVLEFMEARPVADLAMNTVPPAEAPLPLPPLPHPAERARRRRERRERAREARERARATASSA
;
A
#
# COMPACT_ATOMS: atom_id res chain seq x y z
N MET A 1 -5.99 -3.74 16.81
CA MET A 1 -5.79 -3.75 15.35
C MET A 1 -6.75 -4.76 14.75
N ASN A 2 -7.42 -4.44 13.65
CA ASN A 2 -8.24 -5.41 12.91
C ASN A 2 -7.42 -5.96 11.72
N PHE A 3 -7.18 -7.26 11.71
CA PHE A 3 -6.38 -7.94 10.69
C PHE A 3 -6.99 -7.81 9.29
N GLN A 4 -8.29 -8.08 9.14
CA GLN A 4 -8.93 -8.10 7.83
C GLN A 4 -8.94 -6.71 7.17
N VAL A 5 -9.28 -5.68 7.94
CA VAL A 5 -9.21 -4.29 7.48
C VAL A 5 -7.77 -3.92 7.11
N THR A 6 -6.79 -4.39 7.89
CA THR A 6 -5.38 -4.15 7.56
C THR A 6 -5.00 -4.75 6.21
N VAL A 7 -5.41 -5.98 5.92
CA VAL A 7 -5.15 -6.63 4.63
C VAL A 7 -5.74 -5.80 3.49
N LEU A 8 -6.99 -5.35 3.60
CA LEU A 8 -7.61 -4.48 2.58
C LEU A 8 -6.85 -3.17 2.39
N LYS A 9 -6.44 -2.51 3.50
CA LYS A 9 -5.65 -1.27 3.46
C LYS A 9 -4.28 -1.47 2.81
N ILE A 10 -3.60 -2.59 3.10
CA ILE A 10 -2.32 -2.90 2.46
C ILE A 10 -2.56 -3.09 0.96
N LEU A 11 -3.49 -3.96 0.58
CA LEU A 11 -3.74 -4.28 -0.83
C LEU A 11 -4.09 -3.04 -1.66
N VAL A 12 -4.97 -2.15 -1.18
CA VAL A 12 -5.30 -0.91 -1.92
C VAL A 12 -4.12 0.05 -2.06
N SER A 13 -3.11 -0.05 -1.19
CA SER A 13 -1.88 0.75 -1.26
C SER A 13 -0.88 0.23 -2.28
N TYR A 14 -1.04 -1.00 -2.76
CA TYR A 14 -0.20 -1.59 -3.80
C TYR A 14 -0.72 -1.22 -5.20
N PRO A 15 0.19 -1.02 -6.17
CA PRO A 15 -0.22 -0.93 -7.57
C PRO A 15 -1.01 -2.19 -7.96
N ASP A 16 -2.05 -2.01 -8.76
CA ASP A 16 -2.99 -3.06 -9.19
C ASP A 16 -3.82 -3.71 -8.06
N GLY A 17 -3.60 -3.30 -6.80
CA GLY A 17 -4.26 -3.88 -5.64
C GLY A 17 -3.74 -5.26 -5.25
N PHE A 18 -2.56 -5.66 -5.73
CA PHE A 18 -1.97 -6.99 -5.51
C PHE A 18 -0.73 -6.89 -4.63
N ALA A 19 -0.61 -7.77 -3.64
CA ALA A 19 0.61 -7.95 -2.85
C ALA A 19 1.01 -9.42 -2.79
N ALA A 20 2.29 -9.69 -3.02
CA ALA A 20 2.87 -11.01 -2.76
C ALA A 20 2.83 -11.31 -1.26
N MET A 21 2.79 -12.60 -0.89
CA MET A 21 2.71 -13.00 0.52
C MET A 21 3.88 -12.47 1.38
N ALA A 22 5.08 -12.37 0.80
CA ALA A 22 6.25 -11.83 1.50
C ALA A 22 6.10 -10.34 1.82
N ASP A 23 5.58 -9.57 0.86
CA ASP A 23 5.36 -8.14 0.99
C ASP A 23 4.21 -7.84 1.96
N LEU A 24 3.11 -8.62 1.87
CA LEU A 24 2.00 -8.54 2.82
C LEU A 24 2.47 -8.80 4.26
N LYS A 25 3.29 -9.84 4.49
CA LYS A 25 3.87 -10.13 5.81
C LYS A 25 4.75 -9.01 6.31
N ARG A 26 5.58 -8.42 5.44
CA ARG A 26 6.47 -7.31 5.79
C ARG A 26 5.69 -6.08 6.23
N ASP A 27 4.68 -5.68 5.47
CA ASP A 27 3.89 -4.49 5.79
C ASP A 27 3.04 -4.69 7.03
N MET A 28 2.51 -5.90 7.23
CA MET A 28 1.85 -6.25 8.48
C MET A 28 2.78 -6.13 9.70
N ALA A 29 4.04 -6.57 9.59
CA ALA A 29 5.00 -6.42 10.68
C ALA A 29 5.26 -4.94 11.01
N ILE A 30 5.36 -4.08 10.00
CA ILE A 30 5.50 -2.63 10.19
C ILE A 30 4.27 -2.06 10.89
N LEU A 31 3.07 -2.41 10.42
CA LEU A 31 1.81 -1.91 10.98
C LEU A 31 1.55 -2.42 12.40
N ALA A 32 1.98 -3.64 12.72
CA ALA A 32 1.93 -4.16 14.08
C ALA A 32 2.78 -3.33 15.06
N THR A 33 3.86 -2.71 14.57
CA THR A 33 4.72 -1.82 15.38
C THR A 33 4.27 -0.35 15.36
N SER A 34 3.23 -0.01 14.58
CA SER A 34 2.78 1.39 14.39
C SER A 34 1.98 1.98 15.56
N GLY A 35 1.87 1.24 16.67
CA GLY A 35 1.26 1.75 17.91
C GLY A 35 -0.27 1.81 17.90
N ARG A 36 -0.82 2.53 18.88
CA ARG A 36 -2.24 2.48 19.24
C ARG A 36 -3.14 3.18 18.21
N ASP A 37 -2.66 4.24 17.58
CA ASP A 37 -3.43 5.02 16.59
C ASP A 37 -3.89 4.18 15.40
N TRP A 38 -2.99 3.38 14.83
CA TRP A 38 -3.32 2.46 13.73
C TRP A 38 -4.29 1.36 14.19
N ALA A 39 -4.05 0.81 15.38
CA ALA A 39 -4.88 -0.23 15.95
C ALA A 39 -6.33 0.24 16.19
N ASP A 40 -6.51 1.47 16.64
CA ASP A 40 -7.82 2.08 16.89
C ASP A 40 -8.50 2.50 15.58
N ARG A 41 -7.76 3.04 14.61
CA ARG A 41 -8.29 3.36 13.28
C ARG A 41 -8.88 2.13 12.60
N THR A 42 -8.14 1.03 12.54
CA THR A 42 -8.60 -0.22 11.91
C THR A 42 -9.77 -0.85 12.66
N LYS A 43 -9.84 -0.69 13.99
CA LYS A 43 -10.98 -1.13 14.80
C LYS A 43 -12.24 -0.31 14.51
N ARG A 44 -12.13 1.02 14.37
CA ARG A 44 -13.25 1.90 14.00
C ARG A 44 -13.80 1.57 12.60
N LEU A 45 -12.92 1.30 11.64
CA LEU A 45 -13.34 0.88 10.30
C LEU A 45 -14.11 -0.45 10.36
N ALA A 46 -13.57 -1.45 11.06
CA ALA A 46 -14.23 -2.75 11.20
C ALA A 46 -15.61 -2.66 11.87
N ALA A 47 -15.82 -1.69 12.77
CA ALA A 47 -17.12 -1.50 13.42
C ALA A 47 -18.24 -1.06 12.44
N ARG A 48 -17.90 -0.54 11.25
CA ARG A 48 -18.88 -0.12 10.24
C ARG A 48 -19.46 -1.28 9.43
N VAL A 49 -18.75 -2.40 9.38
CA VAL A 49 -19.20 -3.64 8.75
C VAL A 49 -19.03 -4.76 9.78
N PRO A 50 -20.03 -4.95 10.66
CA PRO A 50 -20.06 -6.09 11.57
C PRO A 50 -19.91 -7.38 10.77
N GLU A 51 -19.24 -8.38 11.35
CA GLU A 51 -19.06 -9.71 10.71
C GLU A 51 -18.31 -9.66 9.37
N LEU A 52 -17.47 -8.65 9.15
CA LEU A 52 -16.56 -8.62 8.01
C LEU A 52 -15.76 -9.94 7.95
N ASP A 53 -15.82 -10.58 6.79
CA ASP A 53 -15.00 -11.73 6.43
C ASP A 53 -14.53 -11.58 4.99
N ILE A 54 -13.37 -10.93 4.84
CA ILE A 54 -12.81 -10.60 3.53
C ILE A 54 -12.54 -11.83 2.64
N PHE A 55 -12.38 -13.01 3.22
CA PHE A 55 -12.09 -14.25 2.46
C PHE A 55 -13.38 -14.91 1.99
N SER A 56 -14.31 -15.14 2.91
CA SER A 56 -15.59 -15.79 2.60
C SER A 56 -16.49 -14.90 1.73
N GLN A 57 -16.39 -13.58 1.89
CA GLN A 57 -17.16 -12.60 1.09
C GLN A 57 -16.51 -12.27 -0.26
N GLY A 58 -15.36 -12.87 -0.61
CA GLY A 58 -14.71 -12.64 -1.90
C GLY A 58 -14.18 -11.21 -2.10
N LEU A 59 -13.89 -10.50 -1.00
CA LEU A 59 -13.33 -9.13 -1.05
C LEU A 59 -11.86 -9.14 -1.44
N VAL A 60 -11.20 -10.29 -1.26
CA VAL A 60 -9.85 -10.57 -1.76
C VAL A 60 -9.83 -11.86 -2.55
N ALA A 61 -9.08 -11.88 -3.64
CA ALA A 61 -8.80 -13.05 -4.46
C ALA A 61 -7.39 -13.54 -4.20
N ARG A 62 -7.23 -14.86 -4.12
CA ARG A 62 -5.91 -15.51 -4.11
C ARG A 62 -5.39 -15.54 -5.55
N GLU A 63 -4.28 -14.85 -5.81
CA GLU A 63 -3.55 -14.94 -7.08
C GLU A 63 -2.21 -15.66 -6.86
N SER A 64 -1.61 -16.23 -7.90
CA SER A 64 -0.39 -17.04 -7.81
C SER A 64 0.75 -16.29 -7.10
N GLY A 65 0.95 -16.60 -5.82
CA GLY A 65 1.98 -16.01 -4.96
C GLY A 65 1.51 -14.90 -4.00
N GLY A 66 0.25 -14.47 -4.07
CA GLY A 66 -0.21 -13.30 -3.32
C GLY A 66 -1.72 -13.21 -3.14
N TRP A 67 -2.15 -12.01 -2.78
CA TRP A 67 -3.54 -11.64 -2.63
C TRP A 67 -3.80 -10.38 -3.43
N LYS A 68 -5.01 -10.28 -3.97
CA LYS A 68 -5.47 -9.10 -4.70
C LYS A 68 -6.81 -8.66 -4.17
N ILE A 69 -6.99 -7.37 -3.96
CA ILE A 69 -8.30 -6.82 -3.61
C ILE A 69 -9.20 -6.80 -4.85
N THR A 70 -10.41 -7.32 -4.70
CA THR A 70 -11.42 -7.33 -5.76
C THR A 70 -12.07 -5.96 -5.90
N VAL A 71 -12.90 -5.77 -6.94
CA VAL A 71 -13.68 -4.54 -7.09
C VAL A 71 -14.63 -4.36 -5.92
N GLU A 72 -15.30 -5.43 -5.48
CA GLU A 72 -16.17 -5.42 -4.31
C GLU A 72 -15.41 -5.11 -3.02
N GLY A 73 -14.21 -5.68 -2.84
CA GLY A 73 -13.36 -5.33 -1.70
C GLY A 73 -13.01 -3.84 -1.63
N ARG A 74 -12.79 -3.19 -2.79
CA ARG A 74 -12.56 -1.74 -2.84
C ARG A 74 -13.81 -0.94 -2.48
N ARG A 75 -14.98 -1.35 -2.97
CA ARG A 75 -16.27 -0.70 -2.64
C ARG A 75 -16.60 -0.81 -1.16
N VAL A 76 -16.42 -1.99 -0.57
CA VAL A 76 -16.61 -2.21 0.87
C VAL A 76 -15.63 -1.35 1.66
N LEU A 77 -14.36 -1.31 1.26
CA LEU A 77 -13.38 -0.46 1.91
C LEU A 77 -13.73 1.03 1.79
N GLU A 78 -14.19 1.50 0.63
CA GLU A 78 -14.65 2.86 0.41
C GLU A 78 -15.87 3.20 1.30
N PHE A 79 -16.85 2.31 1.39
CA PHE A 79 -17.97 2.43 2.32
C PHE A 79 -17.51 2.51 3.78
N MET A 80 -16.56 1.65 4.16
CA MET A 80 -15.95 1.68 5.49
C MET A 80 -15.19 2.98 5.74
N GLU A 81 -14.65 3.64 4.73
CA GLU A 81 -13.91 4.91 4.87
C GLU A 81 -14.80 6.15 4.72
N ALA A 82 -15.99 6.00 4.12
CA ALA A 82 -16.96 7.07 3.92
C ALA A 82 -17.33 7.73 5.26
N ARG A 83 -16.92 8.98 5.45
CA ARG A 83 -17.03 9.67 6.74
C ARG A 83 -18.48 10.15 6.97
N PRO A 84 -19.11 9.87 8.12
CA PRO A 84 -20.16 10.76 8.61
C PRO A 84 -19.50 12.10 8.93
N VAL A 85 -20.11 13.21 8.49
CA VAL A 85 -19.59 14.59 8.56
C VAL A 85 -19.08 15.01 9.95
N ALA A 86 -19.52 14.36 11.02
CA ALA A 86 -19.14 14.64 12.40
C ALA A 86 -17.66 14.39 12.76
N ASP A 87 -16.95 13.53 12.02
CA ASP A 87 -15.58 13.11 12.38
C ASP A 87 -14.46 14.01 11.80
N LEU A 88 -14.83 15.10 11.10
CA LEU A 88 -13.88 16.00 10.44
C LEU A 88 -13.00 16.81 11.41
N ALA A 89 -13.42 16.95 12.68
CA ALA A 89 -12.76 17.83 13.65
C ALA A 89 -11.40 17.32 14.18
N MET A 90 -11.05 16.02 14.01
CA MET A 90 -9.78 15.49 14.53
C MET A 90 -8.66 15.37 13.49
N ASN A 91 -8.89 15.81 12.24
CA ASN A 91 -7.87 15.70 11.18
C ASN A 91 -7.67 16.99 10.37
N THR A 92 -8.15 18.13 10.88
CA THR A 92 -7.82 19.45 10.34
C THR A 92 -6.37 19.80 10.65
N VAL A 93 -5.47 19.37 9.77
CA VAL A 93 -4.31 20.20 9.45
C VAL A 93 -4.91 21.49 8.86
N PRO A 94 -4.65 22.69 9.42
CA PRO A 94 -5.29 23.91 8.94
C PRO A 94 -4.94 24.15 7.47
N PRO A 95 -5.88 24.63 6.63
CA PRO A 95 -5.61 24.96 5.25
C PRO A 95 -4.80 26.27 5.21
N ALA A 96 -3.50 26.16 4.97
CA ALA A 96 -2.70 27.33 4.61
C ALA A 96 -3.01 27.71 3.15
N GLU A 97 -3.24 29.01 2.95
CA GLU A 97 -3.49 29.74 1.70
C GLU A 97 -2.65 29.31 0.48
N ALA A 98 -3.26 29.54 -0.70
CA ALA A 98 -2.82 29.24 -2.06
C ALA A 98 -1.50 29.93 -2.52
N PRO A 99 -1.13 29.85 -3.81
CA PRO A 99 -0.61 28.70 -4.55
C PRO A 99 0.84 28.97 -4.99
N LEU A 100 1.77 28.06 -4.69
CA LEU A 100 3.09 28.04 -5.33
C LEU A 100 3.19 26.76 -6.17
N PRO A 101 3.80 26.79 -7.37
CA PRO A 101 4.01 25.59 -8.16
C PRO A 101 5.06 24.75 -7.44
N LEU A 102 4.60 23.93 -6.50
CA LEU A 102 5.44 22.98 -5.80
C LEU A 102 5.85 21.89 -6.79
N PRO A 103 7.16 21.59 -6.91
CA PRO A 103 7.60 20.49 -7.73
C PRO A 103 6.92 19.20 -7.24
N PRO A 104 6.49 18.30 -8.14
CA PRO A 104 5.72 17.13 -7.76
C PRO A 104 6.51 16.32 -6.73
N LEU A 105 5.92 16.14 -5.55
CA LEU A 105 6.44 15.25 -4.53
C LEU A 105 6.47 13.84 -5.15
N PRO A 106 7.62 13.14 -5.11
CA PRO A 106 7.76 11.86 -5.79
C PRO A 106 6.80 10.86 -5.17
N HIS A 107 5.85 10.39 -5.99
CA HIS A 107 4.89 9.40 -5.59
C HIS A 107 5.63 8.13 -5.14
N PRO A 108 5.11 7.34 -4.18
CA PRO A 108 5.76 6.11 -3.71
C PRO A 108 6.10 5.11 -4.84
N ALA A 109 5.35 5.15 -5.94
CA ALA A 109 5.61 4.42 -7.19
C ALA A 109 6.97 4.79 -7.84
N GLU A 110 7.43 6.02 -7.66
CA GLU A 110 8.66 6.56 -8.24
C GLU A 110 9.91 6.09 -7.48
N ARG A 111 9.77 5.80 -6.18
CA ARG A 111 10.83 5.22 -5.34
C ARG A 111 11.14 3.77 -5.74
N ALA A 112 10.12 3.01 -6.15
CA ALA A 112 10.29 1.65 -6.65
C ALA A 112 11.00 1.62 -8.01
N ARG A 113 10.71 2.60 -8.89
CA ARG A 113 11.34 2.74 -10.20
C ARG A 113 12.85 3.02 -10.10
N ARG A 114 13.26 3.95 -9.23
CA ARG A 114 14.69 4.27 -9.02
C ARG A 114 15.53 3.11 -8.47
N ARG A 115 14.91 2.14 -7.76
CA ARG A 115 15.61 0.96 -7.23
C ARG A 115 15.79 -0.14 -8.27
N ARG A 116 14.93 -0.23 -9.30
CA ARG A 116 15.12 -1.13 -10.44
C ARG A 116 16.23 -0.64 -11.37
N GLU A 117 16.26 0.66 -11.69
CA GLU A 117 17.28 1.24 -12.59
C GLU A 117 18.72 1.06 -12.07
N ARG A 118 18.95 1.16 -10.75
CA ARG A 118 20.28 0.91 -10.14
C ARG A 118 20.75 -0.54 -10.29
N ARG A 119 19.82 -1.51 -10.39
CA ARG A 119 20.16 -2.93 -10.55
C ARG A 119 20.43 -3.30 -12.01
N GLU A 120 19.82 -2.63 -12.96
CA GLU A 120 20.13 -2.78 -14.40
C GLU A 120 21.50 -2.22 -14.76
N ARG A 121 21.84 -1.01 -14.31
CA ARG A 121 23.16 -0.42 -14.56
C ARG A 121 24.32 -1.24 -14.00
N ALA A 122 24.10 -1.96 -12.90
CA ALA A 122 25.09 -2.86 -12.31
C ALA A 122 25.29 -4.17 -13.11
N ARG A 123 24.28 -4.60 -13.88
CA ARG A 123 24.38 -5.76 -14.78
C ARG A 123 25.09 -5.36 -16.09
N GLU A 124 24.74 -4.23 -16.67
CA GLU A 124 25.38 -3.70 -17.88
C GLU A 124 26.88 -3.38 -17.65
N ALA A 125 27.23 -2.82 -16.49
CA ALA A 125 28.63 -2.58 -16.13
C ALA A 125 29.45 -3.88 -16.00
N ARG A 126 28.83 -4.97 -15.53
CA ARG A 126 29.48 -6.29 -15.43
C ARG A 126 29.63 -6.98 -16.79
N GLU A 127 28.69 -6.78 -17.71
CA GLU A 127 28.82 -7.28 -19.08
C GLU A 127 29.88 -6.51 -19.88
N ARG A 128 29.94 -5.18 -19.75
CA ARG A 128 31.00 -4.38 -20.39
C ARG A 128 32.38 -4.74 -19.88
N ALA A 129 32.55 -4.99 -18.58
CA ALA A 129 33.82 -5.44 -18.00
C ALA A 129 34.24 -6.83 -18.50
N ARG A 130 33.28 -7.72 -18.82
CA ARG A 130 33.57 -9.03 -19.42
C ARG A 130 33.91 -8.93 -20.91
N ALA A 131 33.27 -8.03 -21.64
CA ALA A 131 33.57 -7.79 -23.06
C ALA A 131 34.96 -7.18 -23.26
N THR A 132 35.40 -6.27 -22.38
CA THR A 132 36.76 -5.68 -22.44
C THR A 132 37.86 -6.66 -22.02
N ALA A 133 37.55 -7.69 -21.23
CA ALA A 133 38.51 -8.70 -20.79
C ALA A 133 38.71 -9.84 -21.81
N SER A 134 37.89 -9.93 -22.86
CA SER A 134 38.00 -10.96 -23.91
C SER A 134 38.60 -10.44 -25.22
N SER A 135 39.07 -9.19 -25.25
CA SER A 135 39.68 -8.54 -26.43
C SER A 135 41.10 -8.02 -26.16
N ALA A 136 41.78 -8.55 -25.14
CA ALA A 136 43.19 -8.33 -24.87
C ALA A 136 43.96 -9.66 -24.96
#